data_AF-A0A2G1XDE5-F1
#
_entry.id   AF-A0A2G1XDE5-F1
#
_cell.length_a   1.000
_cell.length_b   1.000
_cell.length_c   1.000
_cell.angle_alpha   90.00
_cell.angle_beta   90.00
_cell.angle_gamma   90.00
#
_symmetry.space_group_name_H-M   'P 1'
#
loop_
_entity.id
_entity.type
_entity.pdbx_description
1 polymer ?
#
loop_
_entity_poly.entity_id
_entity_poly.type
_entity_poly.pdbx_seq_one_letter_code
_entity_poly.pdbx_strand_id
1 'polypeptide(L)'
;MRNAARRRMSRMRPDPARTCFRFTALGKKRAAAGAVLGGRRQGGEERAEAQERPYGRPGPGRCGEGPAPARPRRSRPAGPAGDRGPRPRGRRRSRAALPGSAGRGLGRGQRGRGGGTLYRPVTRRVPDKGGARPGAPSPAGRLARTRSGPEDLAFLLDGLHSRRLVLLKSLLTRLERRPSAVPGHARERFAEHWRLLERAEEHAPLPVRDTLDHPSVGNWLAAALTAADGEPLTRSLDHFGAVAATAALRAGTDFALDLAAPGGILALPGAGLARTGAETVRLTAHGRTARLTADGRRAGPVLLRAAGRLSGAGAGWQGLRRLPGSGACLDDLDPYRAPSGGVGRAALPAAPREAGGHEPWLRRWRAALALLRATDPQRAAETVALLRCLVPLARHGAGGRVLEAGAKASATFRAAPGAVFTTPPESAAELAEVLVHETQHSKLSVLHDLVPLHQAAPGAVHRVAWRADPRPLAGVLQGTYAHLALADFWDRAARRRPLPPAAAADARARRDSYGGQVAQALPILLESGELTPEGREFVEGMERHLAVLLGTAGHCAPFGGTSPAGDVR
;
A
#
# COMPACT_ATOMS: atom_id res chain seq x y z
N MET A 1 66.28 -30.11 25.38
CA MET A 1 65.15 -29.26 25.86
C MET A 1 63.98 -29.44 24.90
N ARG A 2 62.79 -29.75 25.46
CA ARG A 2 61.62 -30.29 24.77
C ARG A 2 60.61 -29.19 24.36
N ASN A 3 60.00 -29.39 23.20
CA ASN A 3 58.60 -29.21 22.77
C ASN A 3 57.81 -27.90 22.98
N ALA A 4 57.14 -27.56 21.87
CA ALA A 4 56.01 -26.65 21.70
C ALA A 4 54.73 -27.07 22.45
N ALA A 5 53.84 -26.09 22.75
CA ALA A 5 52.42 -26.02 22.36
C ALA A 5 51.53 -25.13 23.28
N ARG A 6 50.45 -24.58 22.68
CA ARG A 6 49.12 -24.18 23.24
C ARG A 6 48.80 -22.72 23.62
N ARG A 7 48.09 -22.05 22.68
CA ARG A 7 46.73 -21.46 22.73
C ARG A 7 46.07 -21.13 24.10
N ARG A 8 45.43 -19.94 24.16
CA ARG A 8 44.02 -19.65 24.58
C ARG A 8 43.62 -18.25 24.06
N MET A 9 42.88 -18.13 22.95
CA MET A 9 41.42 -17.87 22.87
C MET A 9 40.86 -16.85 23.87
N SER A 10 40.75 -15.58 23.45
CA SER A 10 39.78 -14.63 24.02
C SER A 10 38.64 -14.44 23.03
N ARG A 11 37.43 -14.83 23.45
CA ARG A 11 36.18 -14.73 22.69
C ARG A 11 35.73 -13.26 22.68
N MET A 12 35.73 -12.64 21.50
CA MET A 12 34.93 -11.43 21.24
C MET A 12 33.46 -11.77 21.48
N ARG A 13 32.87 -11.19 22.55
CA ARG A 13 31.43 -11.17 22.74
C ARG A 13 30.81 -10.17 21.74
N PRO A 14 29.72 -10.51 21.05
CA PRO A 14 29.02 -9.53 20.22
C PRO A 14 28.29 -8.50 21.11
N ASP A 15 28.46 -7.23 20.75
CA ASP A 15 27.75 -6.08 21.30
C ASP A 15 26.23 -6.17 21.02
N PRO A 16 25.36 -6.12 22.04
CA PRO A 16 23.91 -6.29 21.87
C PRO A 16 23.18 -5.05 21.27
N ALA A 17 23.86 -3.92 21.02
CA ALA A 17 23.22 -2.65 20.64
C ALA A 17 22.94 -2.44 19.13
N ARG A 18 23.01 -3.48 18.28
CA ARG A 18 22.79 -3.35 16.81
C ARG A 18 21.87 -4.41 16.20
N THR A 19 20.83 -4.83 16.90
CA THR A 19 19.83 -5.76 16.33
C THR A 19 18.71 -4.99 15.63
N CYS A 20 19.02 -4.33 14.52
CA CYS A 20 18.00 -4.07 13.50
C CYS A 20 17.63 -5.44 12.94
N PHE A 21 16.35 -5.81 12.89
CA PHE A 21 15.90 -7.07 12.31
C PHE A 21 16.34 -7.10 10.83
N ARG A 22 17.47 -7.77 10.54
CA ARG A 22 17.99 -7.91 9.18
C ARG A 22 17.41 -9.17 8.56
N PHE A 23 17.03 -9.12 7.29
CA PHE A 23 16.60 -10.28 6.54
C PHE A 23 17.68 -11.37 6.49
N THR A 24 18.96 -11.00 6.44
CA THR A 24 20.10 -11.94 6.59
C THR A 24 20.08 -12.78 7.89
N ALA A 25 19.35 -12.36 8.94
CA ALA A 25 19.14 -13.20 10.13
C ALA A 25 18.12 -14.34 9.89
N LEU A 26 17.24 -14.22 8.89
CA LEU A 26 16.24 -15.23 8.54
C LEU A 26 16.84 -16.43 7.77
N GLY A 27 17.94 -16.19 7.04
CA GLY A 27 18.65 -17.19 6.22
C GLY A 27 19.79 -17.91 6.94
N LYS A 28 20.42 -17.31 7.96
CA LYS A 28 21.60 -17.89 8.66
C LYS A 28 21.37 -19.23 9.37
N LYS A 29 20.12 -19.66 9.59
CA LYS A 29 19.83 -21.02 10.08
C LYS A 29 20.08 -22.12 9.04
N ARG A 30 20.23 -21.80 7.74
CA ARG A 30 20.55 -22.78 6.68
C ARG A 30 21.98 -23.35 6.78
N ALA A 31 22.96 -22.54 7.20
CA ALA A 31 24.36 -22.98 7.20
C ALA A 31 24.71 -23.91 8.37
N ALA A 32 23.95 -23.85 9.46
CA ALA A 32 24.22 -24.67 10.66
C ALA A 32 23.48 -26.02 10.67
N ALA A 33 22.46 -26.21 9.83
CA ALA A 33 21.62 -27.41 9.83
C ALA A 33 21.87 -28.37 8.64
N GLY A 34 22.77 -28.01 7.71
CA GLY A 34 23.11 -28.82 6.53
C GLY A 34 24.19 -29.89 6.77
N ALA A 35 24.75 -29.96 7.98
CA ALA A 35 25.62 -31.02 8.42
C ALA A 35 25.02 -31.58 9.71
N VAL A 36 24.89 -32.90 9.79
CA VAL A 36 24.38 -33.73 10.90
C VAL A 36 23.04 -34.44 10.58
N LEU A 37 23.20 -35.72 10.29
CA LEU A 37 22.31 -36.88 10.45
C LEU A 37 21.44 -37.35 9.28
N GLY A 38 21.94 -38.42 8.65
CA GLY A 38 21.13 -39.49 8.10
C GLY A 38 20.75 -40.53 9.16
N GLY A 39 19.72 -41.31 8.83
CA GLY A 39 19.47 -42.66 9.35
C GLY A 39 18.60 -42.79 10.60
N ARG A 40 17.30 -43.10 10.41
CA ARG A 40 16.65 -44.40 10.72
C ARG A 40 15.13 -44.24 10.85
N ARG A 41 14.41 -45.24 10.32
CA ARG A 41 12.96 -45.46 10.40
C ARG A 41 12.58 -46.15 11.71
N GLN A 42 11.39 -45.84 12.23
CA GLN A 42 10.35 -46.68 12.89
C GLN A 42 9.26 -45.66 13.32
N GLY A 43 7.96 -45.79 13.02
CA GLY A 43 7.05 -46.90 13.29
C GLY A 43 6.18 -46.48 14.47
N GLY A 44 4.89 -46.20 14.25
CA GLY A 44 3.95 -45.78 15.31
C GLY A 44 2.70 -45.11 14.77
N GLU A 45 1.69 -45.92 14.48
CA GLU A 45 0.31 -45.51 14.27
C GLU A 45 -0.30 -45.04 15.60
N GLU A 46 -0.97 -43.90 15.60
CA GLU A 46 -2.03 -43.64 16.57
C GLU A 46 -3.08 -42.71 15.95
N ARG A 47 -4.29 -43.26 15.81
CA ARG A 47 -5.50 -42.57 15.37
C ARG A 47 -6.18 -41.98 16.60
N ALA A 48 -6.53 -40.70 16.57
CA ALA A 48 -7.64 -40.17 17.34
C ALA A 48 -8.25 -38.94 16.64
N GLU A 49 -9.49 -39.16 16.21
CA GLU A 49 -10.65 -38.28 16.15
C GLU A 49 -10.58 -36.87 15.56
N ALA A 50 -11.37 -36.75 14.49
CA ALA A 50 -11.78 -35.54 13.81
C ALA A 50 -13.21 -35.19 14.24
N GLN A 51 -13.45 -33.93 14.64
CA GLN A 51 -14.78 -33.36 14.64
C GLN A 51 -14.70 -31.84 14.50
N GLU A 52 -15.11 -31.34 13.33
CA GLU A 52 -16.23 -30.40 13.16
C GLU A 52 -16.22 -29.81 11.74
N ARG A 53 -17.33 -30.08 11.03
CA ARG A 53 -17.68 -29.52 9.72
C ARG A 53 -18.60 -28.31 9.93
N PRO A 54 -18.55 -27.28 9.07
CA PRO A 54 -19.58 -26.25 9.02
C PRO A 54 -20.78 -26.67 8.15
N TYR A 55 -21.98 -26.53 8.73
CA TYR A 55 -23.27 -26.37 8.05
C TYR A 55 -23.20 -25.21 7.03
N GLY A 56 -23.93 -25.12 5.92
CA GLY A 56 -25.13 -25.79 5.40
C GLY A 56 -25.80 -24.75 4.50
N ARG A 57 -25.83 -24.97 3.18
CA ARG A 57 -26.55 -24.12 2.21
C ARG A 57 -27.91 -24.74 1.90
N PRO A 58 -29.00 -23.98 1.79
CA PRO A 58 -30.27 -24.51 1.30
C PRO A 58 -30.21 -24.67 -0.23
N GLY A 59 -30.57 -25.86 -0.70
CA GLY A 59 -30.72 -26.19 -2.12
C GLY A 59 -32.12 -25.85 -2.64
N PRO A 60 -32.29 -25.61 -3.95
CA PRO A 60 -33.58 -25.31 -4.55
C PRO A 60 -34.35 -26.59 -4.92
N GLY A 61 -35.65 -26.58 -4.66
CA GLY A 61 -36.59 -27.65 -5.05
C GLY A 61 -36.85 -27.68 -6.56
N ARG A 62 -36.98 -28.91 -7.09
CA ARG A 62 -37.43 -29.23 -8.45
C ARG A 62 -38.95 -29.42 -8.46
N CYS A 63 -39.64 -28.92 -9.49
CA CYS A 63 -40.87 -29.51 -10.02
C CYS A 63 -40.99 -29.19 -11.53
N GLY A 64 -41.33 -30.22 -12.33
CA GLY A 64 -42.18 -30.09 -13.53
C GLY A 64 -41.51 -30.09 -14.91
N GLU A 65 -41.76 -31.12 -15.70
CA GLU A 65 -41.35 -31.33 -17.09
C GLU A 65 -42.29 -30.70 -18.15
N GLY A 66 -41.72 -30.33 -19.31
CA GLY A 66 -42.34 -30.36 -20.64
C GLY A 66 -42.76 -29.01 -21.28
N PRO A 67 -42.82 -28.88 -22.62
CA PRO A 67 -41.92 -29.37 -23.68
C PRO A 67 -41.32 -28.21 -24.55
N ALA A 68 -40.36 -28.55 -25.42
CA ALA A 68 -39.64 -27.65 -26.33
C ALA A 68 -40.54 -26.93 -27.36
N PRO A 69 -40.07 -25.78 -27.92
CA PRO A 69 -39.72 -25.84 -29.35
C PRO A 69 -38.52 -24.97 -29.82
N ALA A 70 -37.93 -25.47 -30.91
CA ALA A 70 -37.36 -24.79 -32.10
C ALA A 70 -36.24 -23.72 -31.99
N ARG A 71 -35.07 -24.09 -32.55
CA ARG A 71 -34.05 -23.17 -33.09
C ARG A 71 -34.58 -22.41 -34.32
N PRO A 72 -34.04 -21.20 -34.60
CA PRO A 72 -33.80 -20.79 -35.97
C PRO A 72 -32.31 -20.62 -36.28
N ARG A 73 -32.02 -20.91 -37.54
CA ARG A 73 -30.72 -20.96 -38.20
C ARG A 73 -30.20 -19.57 -38.57
N ARG A 74 -28.89 -19.55 -38.82
CA ARG A 74 -28.08 -18.53 -39.50
C ARG A 74 -28.77 -17.91 -40.73
N SER A 75 -28.50 -16.62 -40.92
CA SER A 75 -28.45 -15.99 -42.24
C SER A 75 -27.46 -14.82 -42.24
N ARG A 76 -26.47 -14.90 -43.16
CA ARG A 76 -25.78 -13.73 -43.72
C ARG A 76 -26.74 -13.02 -44.69
N PRO A 77 -26.50 -11.74 -44.99
CA PRO A 77 -26.26 -11.42 -46.40
C PRO A 77 -25.11 -10.42 -46.64
N ALA A 78 -24.71 -10.38 -47.90
CA ALA A 78 -23.65 -9.57 -48.51
C ALA A 78 -24.09 -8.11 -48.79
N GLY A 79 -23.12 -7.23 -49.11
CA GLY A 79 -23.33 -5.83 -49.52
C GLY A 79 -24.04 -5.66 -50.88
N PRO A 80 -24.24 -4.42 -51.38
CA PRO A 80 -23.19 -3.75 -52.18
C PRO A 80 -23.14 -2.20 -52.10
N ALA A 81 -22.11 -1.62 -52.76
CA ALA A 81 -21.95 -0.27 -53.39
C ALA A 81 -22.58 0.98 -52.73
N GLY A 82 -21.93 2.13 -52.53
CA GLY A 82 -20.83 2.81 -53.21
C GLY A 82 -21.32 4.21 -53.60
N ASP A 83 -20.77 5.31 -53.07
CA ASP A 83 -20.62 6.57 -53.83
C ASP A 83 -19.70 7.60 -53.17
N ARG A 84 -19.31 8.58 -53.97
CA ARG A 84 -18.09 9.40 -53.96
C ARG A 84 -18.25 10.77 -53.27
N GLY A 85 -17.22 11.17 -52.50
CA GLY A 85 -16.64 12.52 -52.37
C GLY A 85 -17.52 13.71 -51.89
N PRO A 86 -16.98 14.95 -51.74
CA PRO A 86 -15.58 15.37 -51.89
C PRO A 86 -14.97 16.08 -50.65
N ARG A 87 -13.63 16.22 -50.68
CA ARG A 87 -12.80 17.09 -49.83
C ARG A 87 -12.77 18.52 -50.39
N PRO A 88 -12.41 19.54 -49.59
CA PRO A 88 -11.72 20.70 -50.10
C PRO A 88 -10.23 20.70 -49.70
N ARG A 89 -9.38 20.90 -50.70
CA ARG A 89 -7.96 21.28 -50.58
C ARG A 89 -7.83 22.79 -50.69
N GLY A 90 -6.95 23.35 -49.86
CA GLY A 90 -5.84 24.17 -50.36
C GLY A 90 -5.94 25.68 -50.15
N ARG A 91 -4.87 26.24 -49.56
CA ARG A 91 -4.08 27.29 -50.20
C ARG A 91 -2.65 27.32 -49.65
N ARG A 92 -1.71 27.46 -50.59
CA ARG A 92 -0.25 27.59 -50.45
C ARG A 92 0.14 29.07 -50.38
N ARG A 93 1.45 29.26 -50.09
CA ARG A 93 2.36 30.41 -50.40
C ARG A 93 2.48 31.41 -49.22
N SER A 94 3.64 31.93 -48.83
CA SER A 94 4.93 32.19 -49.50
C SER A 94 6.10 32.31 -48.51
N ARG A 95 7.33 32.17 -49.04
CA ARG A 95 8.63 32.65 -48.49
C ARG A 95 8.71 34.19 -48.45
N ALA A 96 9.43 34.74 -47.47
CA ALA A 96 10.35 35.91 -47.53
C ALA A 96 10.86 36.17 -46.09
N ALA A 97 12.15 36.04 -45.78
CA ALA A 97 13.27 36.98 -45.95
C ALA A 97 13.54 37.82 -44.67
N LEU A 98 14.82 37.90 -44.31
CA LEU A 98 15.44 38.58 -43.16
C LEU A 98 15.27 40.12 -43.22
N PRO A 99 15.51 40.83 -42.10
CA PRO A 99 16.85 41.37 -41.77
C PRO A 99 17.21 41.08 -40.29
N GLY A 100 18.43 41.15 -39.77
CA GLY A 100 19.64 41.84 -40.20
C GLY A 100 20.18 42.71 -39.06
N SER A 101 21.10 42.14 -38.27
CA SER A 101 22.26 42.78 -37.62
C SER A 101 22.17 43.57 -36.28
N ALA A 102 23.32 43.49 -35.59
CA ALA A 102 23.85 44.23 -34.43
C ALA A 102 23.31 43.84 -33.03
N GLY A 103 24.11 43.55 -31.99
CA GLY A 103 25.55 43.64 -31.79
C GLY A 103 25.82 44.13 -30.36
N ARG A 104 26.68 43.40 -29.60
CA ARG A 104 27.28 43.74 -28.29
C ARG A 104 26.30 43.69 -27.08
N GLY A 105 26.67 43.23 -25.89
CA GLY A 105 27.99 42.95 -25.34
C GLY A 105 27.95 42.03 -24.12
N LEU A 106 29.16 41.58 -23.76
CA LEU A 106 29.50 40.81 -22.58
C LEU A 106 29.20 41.60 -21.30
N GLY A 107 28.49 40.99 -20.35
CA GLY A 107 28.24 41.53 -19.02
C GLY A 107 28.29 40.42 -17.98
N ARG A 108 29.31 40.46 -17.14
CA ARG A 108 29.65 39.49 -16.09
C ARG A 108 28.54 39.28 -15.05
N GLY A 109 28.38 38.02 -14.69
CA GLY A 109 28.08 37.45 -13.37
C GLY A 109 27.39 38.28 -12.29
N GLN A 110 26.21 37.82 -11.87
CA GLN A 110 25.84 37.78 -10.46
C GLN A 110 25.25 36.41 -10.13
N ARG A 111 25.89 35.72 -9.18
CA ARG A 111 25.46 34.45 -8.60
C ARG A 111 24.25 34.71 -7.68
N GLY A 112 23.05 34.44 -8.18
CA GLY A 112 21.87 34.29 -7.34
C GLY A 112 21.93 32.96 -6.59
N ARG A 113 22.16 33.02 -5.27
CA ARG A 113 22.03 31.88 -4.35
C ARG A 113 20.56 31.45 -4.28
N GLY A 114 20.16 30.51 -5.13
CA GLY A 114 18.91 29.77 -4.99
C GLY A 114 19.05 28.73 -3.87
N GLY A 115 18.37 28.97 -2.74
CA GLY A 115 18.30 28.05 -1.61
C GLY A 115 17.62 26.73 -2.00
N GLY A 116 18.42 25.75 -2.39
CA GLY A 116 17.99 24.36 -2.48
C GLY A 116 17.86 23.77 -1.08
N THR A 117 16.63 23.50 -0.64
CA THR A 117 16.36 22.75 0.59
C THR A 117 16.84 21.31 0.40
N LEU A 118 18.11 21.09 0.74
CA LEU A 118 18.72 19.77 0.83
C LEU A 118 18.03 19.01 1.97
N TYR A 119 17.34 17.94 1.59
CA TYR A 119 16.91 16.89 2.50
C TYR A 119 18.15 16.33 3.21
N ARG A 120 18.35 16.72 4.48
CA ARG A 120 19.37 16.11 5.34
C ARG A 120 18.86 14.74 5.80
N PRO A 121 19.64 13.66 5.65
CA PRO A 121 19.29 12.39 6.24
C PRO A 121 19.30 12.54 7.77
N VAL A 122 18.14 12.34 8.39
CA VAL A 122 18.04 12.21 9.84
C VAL A 122 18.79 10.93 10.22
N THR A 123 19.91 11.09 10.92
CA THR A 123 20.58 9.96 11.59
C THR A 123 19.62 9.39 12.62
N ARG A 124 19.02 8.24 12.30
CA ARG A 124 18.08 7.52 13.17
C ARG A 124 18.86 6.94 14.35
N ARG A 125 18.61 7.46 15.55
CA ARG A 125 18.87 6.73 16.79
C ARG A 125 17.76 5.69 16.96
N VAL A 126 18.16 4.43 17.10
CA VAL A 126 17.28 3.37 17.59
C VAL A 126 16.96 3.69 19.05
N PRO A 127 15.69 3.70 19.49
CA PRO A 127 15.38 3.82 20.91
C PRO A 127 15.97 2.63 21.64
N ASP A 128 16.71 2.90 22.71
CA ASP A 128 17.24 1.89 23.59
C ASP A 128 16.09 1.03 24.15
N LYS A 129 16.31 -0.29 24.28
CA LYS A 129 15.39 -1.17 25.01
C LYS A 129 15.65 -0.95 26.51
N GLY A 130 15.22 0.19 27.03
CA GLY A 130 15.44 0.55 28.43
C GLY A 130 14.49 1.65 28.90
N GLY A 131 13.49 1.26 29.69
CA GLY A 131 12.71 2.13 30.59
C GLY A 131 11.86 3.21 29.91
N ALA A 132 10.56 2.95 29.75
CA ALA A 132 9.61 4.05 29.62
C ALA A 132 9.79 4.98 30.83
N ARG A 133 9.98 6.28 30.58
CA ARG A 133 9.91 7.28 31.66
C ARG A 133 8.53 7.16 32.31
N PRO A 134 8.42 7.01 33.64
CA PRO A 134 7.12 6.97 34.29
C PRO A 134 6.34 8.24 33.91
N GLY A 135 5.15 8.05 33.33
CA GLY A 135 4.25 9.14 32.91
C GLY A 135 4.29 9.52 31.41
N ALA A 136 5.17 8.95 30.58
CA ALA A 136 5.09 9.21 29.13
C ALA A 136 3.94 8.42 28.49
N PRO A 137 3.08 9.05 27.66
CA PRO A 137 1.95 8.36 27.03
C PRO A 137 2.44 7.23 26.12
N SER A 138 1.72 6.10 26.13
CA SER A 138 2.02 4.94 25.29
C SER A 138 1.93 5.30 23.80
N PRO A 139 2.49 4.49 22.87
CA PRO A 139 2.27 4.70 21.44
C PRO A 139 0.78 4.80 21.08
N ALA A 140 -0.08 4.01 21.72
CA ALA A 140 -1.53 4.08 21.53
C ALA A 140 -2.08 5.43 22.02
N GLY A 141 -1.74 5.86 23.23
CA GLY A 141 -2.15 7.15 23.78
C GLY A 141 -1.67 8.36 22.96
N ARG A 142 -0.47 8.29 22.36
CA ARG A 142 0.02 9.34 21.45
C ARG A 142 -0.74 9.37 20.12
N LEU A 143 -0.97 8.20 19.53
CA LEU A 143 -1.63 8.06 18.23
C LEU A 143 -3.13 8.35 18.27
N ALA A 144 -3.79 8.15 19.43
CA ALA A 144 -5.20 8.43 19.65
C ALA A 144 -5.63 9.86 19.28
N ARG A 145 -4.72 10.83 19.40
CA ARG A 145 -4.96 12.24 19.04
C ARG A 145 -5.06 12.49 17.53
N THR A 146 -4.89 11.48 16.69
CA THR A 146 -4.86 11.56 15.20
C THR A 146 -3.74 12.43 14.60
N ARG A 147 -2.86 13.00 15.43
CA ARG A 147 -1.77 13.90 15.04
C ARG A 147 -0.43 13.26 15.40
N SER A 148 0.19 12.60 14.45
CA SER A 148 1.48 11.91 14.67
C SER A 148 2.65 12.88 14.59
N GLY A 149 3.57 12.74 15.54
CA GLY A 149 4.90 13.34 15.47
C GLY A 149 5.89 12.44 14.71
N PRO A 150 7.12 12.93 14.44
CA PRO A 150 8.15 12.15 13.74
C PRO A 150 8.46 10.79 14.39
N GLU A 151 8.42 10.70 15.72
CA GLU A 151 8.63 9.46 16.46
C GLU A 151 7.51 8.43 16.24
N ASP A 152 6.26 8.87 16.16
CA ASP A 152 5.11 8.00 15.91
C ASP A 152 5.15 7.47 14.47
N LEU A 153 5.55 8.32 13.52
CA LEU A 153 5.72 7.91 12.12
C LEU A 153 6.87 6.89 12.00
N ALA A 154 7.99 7.09 12.70
CA ALA A 154 9.08 6.13 12.73
C ALA A 154 8.63 4.78 13.30
N PHE A 155 7.91 4.79 14.43
CA PHE A 155 7.34 3.60 15.06
C PHE A 155 6.44 2.82 14.09
N LEU A 156 5.51 3.50 13.41
CA LEU A 156 4.62 2.87 12.43
C LEU A 156 5.40 2.31 11.23
N LEU A 157 6.36 3.06 10.67
CA LEU A 157 7.16 2.58 9.53
C LEU A 157 8.04 1.38 9.90
N ASP A 158 8.58 1.34 11.12
CA ASP A 158 9.34 0.19 11.63
C ASP A 158 8.43 -1.02 11.88
N GLY A 159 7.20 -0.79 12.32
CA GLY A 159 6.18 -1.83 12.45
C GLY A 159 5.74 -2.45 11.14
N LEU A 160 5.45 -1.60 10.15
CA LEU A 160 5.14 -2.03 8.79
C LEU A 160 6.26 -2.93 8.25
N HIS A 161 7.52 -2.50 8.41
CA HIS A 161 8.66 -3.26 7.94
C HIS A 161 8.80 -4.61 8.67
N SER A 162 8.65 -4.62 9.99
CA SER A 162 8.68 -5.84 10.80
C SER A 162 7.62 -6.84 10.34
N ARG A 163 6.40 -6.36 10.08
CA ARG A 163 5.33 -7.17 9.49
C ARG A 163 5.72 -7.74 8.12
N ARG A 164 6.31 -6.94 7.23
CA ARG A 164 6.78 -7.43 5.91
C ARG A 164 7.78 -8.57 6.05
N LEU A 165 8.74 -8.45 6.96
CA LEU A 165 9.73 -9.49 7.22
C LEU A 165 9.08 -10.77 7.77
N VAL A 166 8.11 -10.66 8.67
CA VAL A 166 7.36 -11.81 9.19
C VAL A 166 6.59 -12.51 8.06
N LEU A 167 5.89 -11.77 7.20
CA LEU A 167 5.15 -12.35 6.08
C LEU A 167 6.07 -13.04 5.06
N LEU A 168 7.22 -12.44 4.74
CA LEU A 168 8.26 -13.08 3.90
C LEU A 168 8.81 -14.35 4.55
N LYS A 169 9.09 -14.33 5.85
CA LYS A 169 9.55 -15.53 6.56
C LYS A 169 8.49 -16.62 6.56
N SER A 170 7.23 -16.27 6.76
CA SER A 170 6.12 -17.22 6.68
C SER A 170 6.02 -17.86 5.29
N LEU A 171 6.24 -17.10 4.22
CA LEU A 171 6.26 -17.64 2.86
C LEU A 171 7.44 -18.61 2.66
N LEU A 172 8.64 -18.24 3.11
CA LEU A 172 9.81 -19.12 3.09
C LEU A 172 9.54 -20.41 3.88
N THR A 173 9.06 -20.30 5.11
CA THR A 173 8.78 -21.45 5.99
C THR A 173 7.67 -22.34 5.44
N ARG A 174 6.67 -21.77 4.75
CA ARG A 174 5.66 -22.55 4.03
C ARG A 174 6.31 -23.45 2.97
N LEU A 175 7.23 -22.93 2.18
CA LEU A 175 7.94 -23.69 1.14
C LEU A 175 8.92 -24.72 1.72
N GLU A 176 9.57 -24.41 2.84
CA GLU A 176 10.45 -25.34 3.55
C GLU A 176 9.67 -26.52 4.14
N ARG A 177 8.51 -26.26 4.77
CA ARG A 177 7.68 -27.30 5.40
C ARG A 177 6.89 -28.13 4.42
N ARG A 178 6.63 -27.62 3.21
CA ARG A 178 5.82 -28.30 2.18
C ARG A 178 6.56 -28.28 0.83
N PRO A 179 7.63 -29.07 0.66
CA PRO A 179 8.43 -29.09 -0.57
C PRO A 179 7.66 -29.46 -1.83
N SER A 180 6.56 -30.22 -1.70
CA SER A 180 5.67 -30.61 -2.80
C SER A 180 4.60 -29.56 -3.13
N ALA A 181 4.53 -28.44 -2.39
CA ALA A 181 3.53 -27.40 -2.62
C ALA A 181 3.70 -26.68 -3.96
N VAL A 182 4.89 -26.73 -4.56
CA VAL A 182 5.18 -26.22 -5.92
C VAL A 182 6.21 -27.12 -6.59
N PRO A 183 6.32 -27.10 -7.94
CA PRO A 183 7.36 -27.84 -8.67
C PRO A 183 8.79 -27.49 -8.22
N GLY A 184 9.74 -28.42 -8.38
CA GLY A 184 11.14 -28.25 -7.98
C GLY A 184 11.80 -27.01 -8.56
N HIS A 185 11.64 -26.79 -9.87
CA HIS A 185 12.18 -25.63 -10.58
C HIS A 185 11.68 -24.29 -10.01
N ALA A 186 10.43 -24.23 -9.50
CA ALA A 186 9.88 -23.01 -8.93
C ALA A 186 10.52 -22.70 -7.57
N ARG A 187 10.84 -23.75 -6.77
CA ARG A 187 11.61 -23.60 -5.52
C ARG A 187 13.03 -23.16 -5.77
N GLU A 188 13.67 -23.68 -6.81
CA GLU A 188 15.04 -23.30 -7.21
C GLU A 188 15.10 -21.84 -7.62
N ARG A 189 14.19 -21.38 -8.48
CA ARG A 189 14.05 -19.95 -8.85
C ARG A 189 13.79 -19.08 -7.62
N PHE A 190 12.87 -19.49 -6.75
CA PHE A 190 12.60 -18.76 -5.51
C PHE A 190 13.87 -18.62 -4.64
N ALA A 191 14.66 -19.69 -4.50
CA ALA A 191 15.91 -19.67 -3.75
C ALA A 191 16.98 -18.77 -4.40
N GLU A 192 17.03 -18.69 -5.73
CA GLU A 192 17.90 -17.76 -6.45
C GLU A 192 17.48 -16.30 -6.21
N HIS A 193 16.20 -15.99 -6.35
CA HIS A 193 15.66 -14.65 -6.07
C HIS A 193 15.87 -14.24 -4.61
N TRP A 194 15.74 -15.19 -3.68
CA TRP A 194 16.01 -14.98 -2.26
C TRP A 194 17.47 -14.58 -2.02
N ARG A 195 18.43 -15.30 -2.62
CA ARG A 195 19.86 -14.95 -2.53
C ARG A 195 20.16 -13.58 -3.12
N LEU A 196 19.52 -13.20 -4.22
CA LEU A 196 19.67 -11.85 -4.76
C LEU A 196 19.18 -10.78 -3.76
N LEU A 197 18.03 -11.02 -3.12
CA LEU A 197 17.49 -10.11 -2.11
C LEU A 197 18.43 -9.99 -0.88
N GLU A 198 19.02 -11.09 -0.43
CA GLU A 198 20.04 -11.08 0.65
C GLU A 198 21.25 -10.24 0.27
N ARG A 199 21.83 -10.47 -0.92
CA ARG A 199 22.97 -9.66 -1.42
C ARG A 199 22.62 -8.17 -1.55
N ALA A 200 21.42 -7.87 -2.01
CA ALA A 200 20.95 -6.48 -2.12
C ALA A 200 20.81 -5.82 -0.75
N GLU A 201 20.30 -6.53 0.26
CA GLU A 201 20.17 -6.01 1.62
C GLU A 201 21.54 -5.78 2.26
N GLU A 202 22.47 -6.71 2.08
CA GLU A 202 23.85 -6.59 2.55
C GLU A 202 24.56 -5.37 1.94
N HIS A 203 24.31 -5.10 0.65
CA HIS A 203 24.89 -3.97 -0.05
C HIS A 203 24.24 -2.63 0.35
N ALA A 204 22.92 -2.55 0.37
CA ALA A 204 22.18 -1.35 0.70
C ALA A 204 20.81 -1.68 1.33
N PRO A 205 20.68 -1.70 2.67
CA PRO A 205 19.46 -2.17 3.33
C PRO A 205 18.26 -1.22 3.15
N LEU A 206 18.49 0.09 3.07
CA LEU A 206 17.39 1.07 2.97
C LEU A 206 16.60 0.95 1.64
N PRO A 207 17.24 0.88 0.45
CA PRO A 207 16.54 0.60 -0.80
C PRO A 207 15.75 -0.72 -0.83
N VAL A 208 16.27 -1.75 -0.17
CA VAL A 208 15.57 -3.04 -0.05
C VAL A 208 14.33 -2.88 0.82
N ARG A 209 14.47 -2.28 2.00
CA ARG A 209 13.35 -1.94 2.88
C ARG A 209 12.28 -1.12 2.15
N ASP A 210 12.66 -0.06 1.45
CA ASP A 210 11.73 0.78 0.67
C ASP A 210 10.98 0.01 -0.43
N THR A 211 11.55 -1.09 -0.93
CA THR A 211 10.92 -1.96 -1.92
C THR A 211 9.95 -2.93 -1.26
N LEU A 212 10.37 -3.59 -0.17
CA LEU A 212 9.52 -4.52 0.58
C LEU A 212 8.33 -3.82 1.24
N ASP A 213 8.52 -2.58 1.66
CA ASP A 213 7.47 -1.75 2.28
C ASP A 213 6.51 -1.16 1.22
N HIS A 214 6.76 -1.35 -0.08
CA HIS A 214 5.84 -0.89 -1.12
C HIS A 214 4.46 -1.57 -0.99
N PRO A 215 3.34 -0.83 -1.12
CA PRO A 215 2.02 -1.40 -0.87
C PRO A 215 1.66 -2.61 -1.74
N SER A 216 2.04 -2.63 -3.03
CA SER A 216 1.78 -3.77 -3.92
C SER A 216 2.50 -5.05 -3.50
N VAL A 217 3.70 -4.94 -2.91
CA VAL A 217 4.42 -6.10 -2.35
C VAL A 217 3.65 -6.69 -1.17
N GLY A 218 2.96 -5.85 -0.40
CA GLY A 218 2.08 -6.30 0.67
C GLY A 218 0.86 -7.08 0.19
N ASN A 219 0.18 -6.57 -0.83
CA ASN A 219 -0.94 -7.27 -1.47
C ASN A 219 -0.48 -8.60 -2.08
N TRP A 220 0.67 -8.60 -2.77
CA TRP A 220 1.29 -9.82 -3.29
C TRP A 220 1.58 -10.84 -2.19
N LEU A 221 2.21 -10.43 -1.08
CA LEU A 221 2.51 -11.32 0.05
C LEU A 221 1.24 -11.94 0.63
N ALA A 222 0.19 -11.14 0.83
CA ALA A 222 -1.09 -11.63 1.31
C ALA A 222 -1.68 -12.67 0.35
N ALA A 223 -1.69 -12.39 -0.95
CA ALA A 223 -2.19 -13.31 -1.97
C ALA A 223 -1.35 -14.61 -2.04
N ALA A 224 -0.01 -14.51 -1.99
CA ALA A 224 0.90 -15.65 -2.04
C ALA A 224 0.73 -16.56 -0.82
N LEU A 225 0.55 -16.00 0.37
CA LEU A 225 0.35 -16.76 1.60
C LEU A 225 -0.98 -17.49 1.65
N THR A 226 -2.02 -16.98 0.99
CA THR A 226 -3.36 -17.61 0.91
C THR A 226 -3.56 -18.43 -0.36
N ALA A 227 -2.65 -18.38 -1.33
CA ALA A 227 -2.77 -19.14 -2.57
C ALA A 227 -2.82 -20.65 -2.29
N ALA A 228 -3.63 -21.38 -3.04
CA ALA A 228 -3.60 -22.83 -3.03
C ALA A 228 -2.25 -23.36 -3.56
N ASP A 229 -1.85 -24.55 -3.10
CA ASP A 229 -0.65 -25.22 -3.61
C ASP A 229 -0.77 -25.51 -5.12
N GLY A 230 0.36 -25.73 -5.79
CA GLY A 230 0.46 -25.94 -7.23
C GLY A 230 0.59 -24.64 -8.02
N GLU A 231 -0.15 -24.53 -9.10
CA GLU A 231 -0.05 -23.43 -10.07
C GLU A 231 -0.35 -22.03 -9.47
N PRO A 232 -1.36 -21.84 -8.59
CA PRO A 232 -1.62 -20.52 -8.01
C PRO A 232 -0.46 -19.98 -7.14
N LEU A 233 0.14 -20.85 -6.33
CA LEU A 233 1.32 -20.51 -5.54
C LEU A 233 2.53 -20.29 -6.46
N THR A 234 2.75 -21.15 -7.46
CA THR A 234 3.86 -21.02 -8.42
C THR A 234 3.86 -19.66 -9.11
N ARG A 235 2.72 -19.23 -9.67
CA ARG A 235 2.56 -17.89 -10.27
C ARG A 235 2.83 -16.75 -9.28
N SER A 236 2.48 -16.94 -8.01
CA SER A 236 2.78 -15.96 -6.97
C SER A 236 4.28 -15.90 -6.68
N LEU A 237 4.99 -17.03 -6.67
CA LEU A 237 6.45 -17.06 -6.46
C LEU A 237 7.22 -16.45 -7.64
N ASP A 238 6.70 -16.55 -8.85
CA ASP A 238 7.31 -15.93 -10.03
C ASP A 238 7.39 -14.39 -9.89
N HIS A 239 6.40 -13.76 -9.26
CA HIS A 239 6.45 -12.31 -8.97
C HIS A 239 7.53 -11.93 -7.93
N PHE A 240 7.97 -12.86 -7.07
CA PHE A 240 9.05 -12.60 -6.12
C PHE A 240 10.36 -12.22 -6.84
N GLY A 241 10.60 -12.77 -8.04
CA GLY A 241 11.76 -12.39 -8.87
C GLY A 241 11.75 -10.90 -9.22
N ALA A 242 10.58 -10.35 -9.58
CA ALA A 242 10.43 -8.92 -9.86
C ALA A 242 10.64 -8.04 -8.61
N VAL A 243 10.20 -8.51 -7.44
CA VAL A 243 10.45 -7.85 -6.15
C VAL A 243 11.95 -7.82 -5.84
N ALA A 244 12.63 -8.98 -5.91
CA ALA A 244 14.06 -9.11 -5.65
C ALA A 244 14.90 -8.29 -6.64
N ALA A 245 14.56 -8.35 -7.93
CA ALA A 245 15.21 -7.54 -8.97
C ALA A 245 15.03 -6.04 -8.73
N THR A 246 13.82 -5.58 -8.36
CA THR A 246 13.57 -4.17 -8.05
C THR A 246 14.39 -3.71 -6.84
N ALA A 247 14.47 -4.54 -5.80
CA ALA A 247 15.25 -4.26 -4.60
C ALA A 247 16.75 -4.16 -4.94
N ALA A 248 17.30 -5.13 -5.67
CA ALA A 248 18.69 -5.14 -6.14
C ALA A 248 19.01 -3.96 -7.06
N LEU A 249 18.12 -3.65 -8.00
CA LEU A 249 18.24 -2.49 -8.87
C LEU A 249 18.31 -1.20 -8.07
N ARG A 250 17.46 -1.00 -7.06
CA ARG A 250 17.52 0.23 -6.24
C ARG A 250 18.73 0.27 -5.32
N ALA A 251 19.15 -0.90 -4.81
CA ALA A 251 20.37 -1.06 -4.02
C ALA A 251 21.63 -0.76 -4.85
N GLY A 252 21.59 -0.93 -6.17
CA GLY A 252 22.77 -0.80 -7.04
C GLY A 252 23.61 -2.07 -7.07
N THR A 253 22.99 -3.22 -6.83
CA THR A 253 23.62 -4.54 -6.91
C THR A 253 23.61 -5.03 -8.36
N ASP A 254 24.75 -5.51 -8.83
CA ASP A 254 24.88 -6.11 -10.16
C ASP A 254 24.30 -7.54 -10.17
N PHE A 255 23.58 -7.88 -11.23
CA PHE A 255 23.02 -9.23 -11.42
C PHE A 255 22.59 -9.47 -12.87
N ALA A 256 22.42 -10.74 -13.22
CA ALA A 256 21.67 -11.17 -14.40
C ALA A 256 20.70 -12.25 -13.96
N LEU A 257 19.41 -12.10 -14.29
CA LEU A 257 18.37 -13.06 -13.94
C LEU A 257 17.35 -13.20 -15.07
N ASP A 258 16.79 -14.40 -15.20
CA ASP A 258 15.59 -14.64 -16.00
C ASP A 258 14.36 -14.46 -15.12
N LEU A 259 13.49 -13.54 -15.52
CA LEU A 259 12.27 -13.20 -14.80
C LEU A 259 11.06 -13.66 -15.59
N ALA A 260 10.11 -14.27 -14.89
CA ALA A 260 8.80 -14.57 -15.44
C ALA A 260 8.07 -13.26 -15.78
N ALA A 261 7.42 -13.24 -16.94
CA ALA A 261 6.63 -12.12 -17.43
C ALA A 261 5.26 -12.63 -17.95
N PRO A 262 4.38 -13.14 -17.06
CA PRO A 262 3.13 -13.77 -17.46
C PRO A 262 2.30 -12.89 -18.40
N GLY A 263 1.90 -13.42 -19.55
CA GLY A 263 1.15 -12.68 -20.57
C GLY A 263 1.99 -11.59 -21.25
N GLY A 264 3.31 -11.76 -21.29
CA GLY A 264 4.25 -10.81 -21.88
C GLY A 264 4.40 -9.51 -21.09
N ILE A 265 4.17 -9.54 -19.77
CA ILE A 265 4.20 -8.37 -18.89
C ILE A 265 5.12 -8.61 -17.70
N LEU A 266 6.14 -7.75 -17.55
CA LEU A 266 6.97 -7.69 -16.36
C LEU A 266 6.71 -6.39 -15.60
N ALA A 267 6.11 -6.50 -14.42
CA ALA A 267 5.90 -5.36 -13.52
C ALA A 267 6.99 -5.32 -12.43
N LEU A 268 7.63 -4.17 -12.27
CA LEU A 268 8.63 -3.90 -11.24
C LEU A 268 8.01 -2.98 -10.16
N PRO A 269 7.77 -3.47 -8.93
CA PRO A 269 7.02 -2.74 -7.91
C PRO A 269 7.52 -1.32 -7.63
N GLY A 270 6.62 -0.34 -7.76
CA GLY A 270 6.95 1.07 -7.54
C GLY A 270 7.94 1.67 -8.54
N ALA A 271 8.21 1.00 -9.68
CA ALA A 271 9.05 1.52 -10.76
C ALA A 271 8.25 1.68 -12.07
N GLY A 272 7.60 0.60 -12.51
CA GLY A 272 6.87 0.59 -13.78
C GLY A 272 6.65 -0.81 -14.31
N LEU A 273 6.26 -0.87 -15.58
CA LEU A 273 5.88 -2.09 -16.27
C LEU A 273 6.51 -2.13 -17.66
N ALA A 274 7.03 -3.30 -18.03
CA ALA A 274 7.52 -3.59 -19.37
C ALA A 274 6.55 -4.55 -20.07
N ARG A 275 6.03 -4.14 -21.24
CA ARG A 275 5.35 -5.04 -22.19
C ARG A 275 6.43 -5.69 -23.06
N THR A 276 6.77 -6.94 -22.73
CA THR A 276 7.90 -7.66 -23.31
C THR A 276 7.47 -8.50 -24.51
N GLY A 277 6.22 -8.98 -24.51
CA GLY A 277 5.70 -9.91 -25.52
C GLY A 277 6.26 -11.33 -25.41
N ALA A 278 6.97 -11.65 -24.32
CA ALA A 278 7.54 -12.95 -24.03
C ALA A 278 7.26 -13.33 -22.57
N GLU A 279 7.02 -14.62 -22.32
CA GLU A 279 6.72 -15.16 -20.98
C GLU A 279 7.93 -15.18 -20.03
N THR A 280 9.14 -15.01 -20.57
CA THR A 280 10.39 -14.92 -19.80
C THR A 280 11.27 -13.82 -20.38
N VAL A 281 11.92 -13.06 -19.49
CA VAL A 281 12.72 -11.90 -19.84
C VAL A 281 14.00 -11.91 -19.03
N ARG A 282 15.15 -11.82 -19.69
CA ARG A 282 16.43 -11.62 -19.02
C ARG A 282 16.60 -10.16 -18.64
N LEU A 283 16.89 -9.91 -17.37
CA LEU A 283 17.23 -8.61 -16.83
C LEU A 283 18.69 -8.62 -16.37
N THR A 284 19.52 -7.81 -17.02
CA THR A 284 20.94 -7.65 -16.67
C THR A 284 21.17 -6.25 -16.14
N ALA A 285 21.62 -6.16 -14.89
CA ALA A 285 21.95 -4.92 -14.19
C ALA A 285 23.46 -4.80 -13.98
N HIS A 286 24.00 -3.64 -14.36
CA HIS A 286 25.40 -3.28 -14.13
C HIS A 286 25.52 -1.80 -13.74
N GLY A 287 26.06 -1.54 -12.56
CA GLY A 287 26.29 -0.22 -11.99
C GLY A 287 25.02 0.59 -11.77
N ARG A 288 24.67 1.41 -12.77
CA ARG A 288 23.47 2.28 -12.73
C ARG A 288 22.45 1.96 -13.78
N THR A 289 22.76 1.03 -14.68
CA THR A 289 21.91 0.70 -15.82
C THR A 289 21.46 -0.74 -15.73
N ALA A 290 20.25 -1.02 -16.19
CA ALA A 290 19.83 -2.38 -16.46
C ALA A 290 19.15 -2.48 -17.81
N ARG A 291 19.29 -3.64 -18.45
CA ARG A 291 18.71 -3.91 -19.76
C ARG A 291 17.81 -5.12 -19.67
N LEU A 292 16.63 -4.98 -20.25
CA LEU A 292 15.70 -6.09 -20.48
C LEU A 292 15.93 -6.65 -21.88
N THR A 293 16.05 -7.97 -21.97
CA THR A 293 16.14 -8.71 -23.24
C THR A 293 15.15 -9.86 -23.20
N ALA A 294 14.29 -9.94 -24.22
CA ALA A 294 13.37 -11.05 -24.41
C ALA A 294 13.87 -11.89 -25.59
N ASP A 295 13.58 -13.19 -25.57
CA ASP A 295 13.99 -14.10 -26.64
C ASP A 295 13.48 -13.60 -28.00
N GLY A 296 14.38 -13.60 -29.00
CA GLY A 296 14.12 -13.06 -30.33
C GLY A 296 14.20 -11.53 -30.45
N ARG A 297 14.47 -10.77 -29.37
CA ARG A 297 14.63 -9.30 -29.42
C ARG A 297 15.97 -8.85 -28.83
N ARG A 298 16.85 -8.28 -29.68
CA ARG A 298 18.17 -7.77 -29.28
C ARG A 298 18.14 -6.45 -28.48
N ALA A 299 17.04 -5.69 -28.53
CA ALA A 299 16.92 -4.40 -27.84
C ALA A 299 15.59 -4.27 -27.10
N GLY A 300 15.59 -4.53 -25.79
CA GLY A 300 14.47 -4.20 -24.90
C GLY A 300 14.74 -2.93 -24.07
N PRO A 301 13.79 -2.57 -23.18
CA PRO A 301 13.89 -1.36 -22.37
C PRO A 301 15.18 -1.29 -21.55
N VAL A 302 15.64 -0.05 -21.33
CA VAL A 302 16.76 0.26 -20.45
C VAL A 302 16.22 0.97 -19.21
N LEU A 303 16.66 0.52 -18.05
CA LEU A 303 16.40 1.13 -16.76
C LEU A 303 17.65 1.87 -16.29
N LEU A 304 17.44 3.04 -15.70
CA LEU A 304 18.46 3.88 -15.08
C LEU A 304 18.12 4.07 -13.62
N ARG A 305 19.08 3.78 -12.76
CA ARG A 305 19.08 4.14 -11.35
C ARG A 305 19.67 5.53 -11.16
N ALA A 306 18.88 6.44 -10.57
CA ALA A 306 19.34 7.75 -10.18
C ALA A 306 18.73 8.21 -8.86
N ALA A 307 19.59 8.64 -7.91
CA ALA A 307 19.18 9.12 -6.58
C ALA A 307 18.20 8.15 -5.86
N GLY A 308 18.51 6.85 -5.88
CA GLY A 308 17.67 5.79 -5.28
C GLY A 308 16.37 5.49 -6.03
N ARG A 309 16.17 6.08 -7.22
CA ARG A 309 14.96 5.91 -8.05
C ARG A 309 15.29 5.12 -9.30
N LEU A 310 14.27 4.42 -9.81
CA LEU A 310 14.33 3.76 -11.10
C LEU A 310 13.47 4.53 -12.11
N SER A 311 14.06 4.81 -13.26
CA SER A 311 13.39 5.32 -14.45
C SER A 311 13.72 4.40 -15.61
N GLY A 312 12.80 4.21 -16.54
CA GLY A 312 13.06 3.38 -17.72
C GLY A 312 12.64 4.08 -19.01
N ALA A 313 13.21 3.63 -20.11
CA ALA A 313 12.90 4.08 -21.46
C ALA A 313 13.04 2.93 -22.47
N GLY A 314 12.42 3.08 -23.63
CA GLY A 314 12.42 2.08 -24.70
C GLY A 314 11.04 1.51 -24.99
N ALA A 315 10.94 0.76 -26.08
CA ALA A 315 9.69 0.18 -26.55
C ALA A 315 9.05 -0.73 -25.49
N GLY A 316 7.76 -0.53 -25.23
CA GLY A 316 6.98 -1.33 -24.27
C GLY A 316 7.15 -0.92 -22.80
N TRP A 317 8.07 0.00 -22.45
CA TRP A 317 8.20 0.47 -21.08
C TRP A 317 7.18 1.54 -20.71
N GLN A 318 6.58 1.39 -19.54
CA GLN A 318 5.67 2.34 -18.93
C GLN A 318 6.10 2.62 -17.49
N GLY A 319 6.57 3.84 -17.21
CA GLY A 319 6.90 4.27 -15.85
C GLY A 319 5.66 4.72 -15.06
N LEU A 320 5.70 4.51 -13.74
CA LEU A 320 4.73 5.12 -12.83
C LEU A 320 4.86 6.65 -12.83
N ARG A 321 3.75 7.35 -12.54
CA ARG A 321 3.73 8.82 -12.52
C ARG A 321 3.91 9.32 -11.09
N ARG A 322 4.89 10.20 -10.87
CA ARG A 322 5.10 10.79 -9.55
C ARG A 322 4.01 11.80 -9.22
N LEU A 323 3.55 11.75 -7.98
CA LEU A 323 2.61 12.73 -7.45
C LEU A 323 3.40 13.98 -7.01
N PRO A 324 3.09 15.18 -7.55
CA PRO A 324 3.90 16.37 -7.30
C PRO A 324 4.02 16.72 -5.82
N GLY A 325 5.24 17.04 -5.37
CA GLY A 325 5.51 17.46 -4.00
C GLY A 325 5.47 16.32 -2.97
N SER A 326 5.52 15.06 -3.39
CA SER A 326 5.64 13.89 -2.51
C SER A 326 6.57 12.80 -3.08
N GLY A 327 6.83 11.78 -2.27
CA GLY A 327 7.52 10.56 -2.70
C GLY A 327 6.61 9.56 -3.43
N ALA A 328 5.29 9.78 -3.37
CA ALA A 328 4.28 8.84 -3.83
C ALA A 328 4.10 8.85 -5.36
N CYS A 329 3.47 7.79 -5.88
CA CYS A 329 3.13 7.65 -7.28
C CYS A 329 1.65 7.39 -7.52
N LEU A 330 1.16 7.77 -8.69
CA LEU A 330 -0.09 7.25 -9.24
C LEU A 330 0.20 5.85 -9.77
N ASP A 331 -0.36 4.83 -9.12
CA ASP A 331 -0.18 3.44 -9.51
C ASP A 331 -1.36 2.96 -10.34
N ASP A 332 -1.15 2.96 -11.66
CA ASP A 332 -2.07 2.51 -12.69
C ASP A 332 -1.52 1.29 -13.46
N LEU A 333 -0.43 0.66 -12.98
CA LEU A 333 0.30 -0.37 -13.71
C LEU A 333 0.49 -1.69 -12.95
N ASP A 334 0.81 -1.65 -11.66
CA ASP A 334 1.24 -2.87 -10.94
C ASP A 334 0.07 -3.88 -10.82
N PRO A 335 0.26 -5.16 -11.18
CA PRO A 335 -0.81 -6.17 -11.13
C PRO A 335 -1.29 -6.46 -9.70
N TYR A 336 -0.46 -6.21 -8.69
CA TYR A 336 -0.80 -6.34 -7.27
C TYR A 336 -1.13 -5.00 -6.62
N ARG A 337 -1.34 -3.92 -7.40
CA ARG A 337 -1.72 -2.60 -6.84
C ARG A 337 -3.03 -2.63 -6.07
N ALA A 338 -3.96 -3.51 -6.45
CA ALA A 338 -5.23 -3.75 -5.76
C ALA A 338 -5.49 -5.26 -5.58
N PRO A 339 -6.28 -5.67 -4.57
CA PRO A 339 -6.72 -7.06 -4.43
C PRO A 339 -7.53 -7.53 -5.65
N SER A 340 -7.39 -8.82 -5.99
CA SER A 340 -8.11 -9.44 -7.12
C SER A 340 -9.63 -9.46 -6.94
N GLY A 341 -10.12 -9.49 -5.69
CA GLY A 341 -11.54 -9.42 -5.35
C GLY A 341 -12.16 -8.02 -5.49
N GLY A 342 -11.39 -7.02 -5.92
CA GLY A 342 -11.84 -5.63 -6.02
C GLY A 342 -11.87 -4.88 -4.69
N VAL A 343 -12.32 -3.64 -4.74
CA VAL A 343 -12.32 -2.69 -3.62
C VAL A 343 -13.75 -2.33 -3.20
N GLY A 344 -14.01 -2.42 -1.89
CA GLY A 344 -15.31 -2.10 -1.31
C GLY A 344 -16.42 -3.10 -1.65
N ARG A 345 -17.66 -2.79 -1.26
CA ARG A 345 -18.83 -3.67 -1.45
C ARG A 345 -19.19 -3.92 -2.91
N ALA A 346 -18.88 -2.96 -3.78
CA ALA A 346 -19.11 -3.06 -5.22
C ALA A 346 -17.98 -3.80 -5.97
N ALA A 347 -16.95 -4.30 -5.26
CA ALA A 347 -15.81 -4.99 -5.85
C ALA A 347 -15.17 -4.20 -7.01
N LEU A 348 -14.95 -2.90 -6.79
CA LEU A 348 -14.41 -2.01 -7.83
C LEU A 348 -12.98 -2.42 -8.18
N PRO A 349 -12.65 -2.68 -9.46
CA PRO A 349 -11.29 -2.99 -9.86
C PRO A 349 -10.44 -1.71 -9.87
N ALA A 350 -9.12 -1.87 -9.78
CA ALA A 350 -8.21 -0.79 -10.10
C ALA A 350 -8.39 -0.40 -11.57
N ALA A 351 -8.47 0.91 -11.85
CA ALA A 351 -8.64 1.41 -13.20
C ALA A 351 -7.41 1.04 -14.04
N PRO A 352 -7.61 0.64 -15.31
CA PRO A 352 -6.52 0.54 -16.25
C PRO A 352 -6.04 1.94 -16.63
N ARG A 353 -4.77 2.08 -16.98
CA ARG A 353 -4.13 3.36 -17.30
C ARG A 353 -4.82 4.13 -18.42
N GLU A 354 -5.44 3.40 -19.34
CA GLU A 354 -6.13 3.95 -20.51
C GLU A 354 -7.45 4.66 -20.16
N ALA A 355 -8.00 4.44 -18.95
CA ALA A 355 -9.38 4.83 -18.63
C ALA A 355 -9.63 6.32 -18.32
N GLY A 356 -8.61 7.16 -18.11
CA GLY A 356 -8.87 8.55 -17.67
C GLY A 356 -7.76 9.57 -17.78
N GLY A 357 -6.59 9.19 -18.32
CA GLY A 357 -5.40 10.04 -18.32
C GLY A 357 -4.88 10.38 -16.91
N HIS A 358 -3.60 10.74 -16.81
CA HIS A 358 -2.98 11.04 -15.51
C HIS A 358 -3.08 12.52 -15.14
N GLU A 359 -3.19 13.42 -16.11
CA GLU A 359 -3.15 14.87 -15.87
C GLU A 359 -4.21 15.38 -14.87
N PRO A 360 -5.48 14.92 -14.93
CA PRO A 360 -6.48 15.31 -13.94
C PRO A 360 -6.12 14.87 -12.52
N TRP A 361 -5.49 13.70 -12.35
CA TRP A 361 -5.00 13.22 -11.06
C TRP A 361 -3.84 14.08 -10.53
N LEU A 362 -2.85 14.39 -11.37
CA LEU A 362 -1.70 15.19 -10.96
C LEU A 362 -2.11 16.62 -10.56
N ARG A 363 -3.06 17.22 -11.31
CA ARG A 363 -3.62 18.55 -10.98
C ARG A 363 -4.38 18.52 -9.65
N ARG A 364 -5.29 17.56 -9.46
CA ARG A 364 -6.07 17.40 -8.22
C ARG A 364 -5.16 17.15 -7.03
N TRP A 365 -4.18 16.27 -7.16
CA TRP A 365 -3.18 16.01 -6.13
C TRP A 365 -2.44 17.28 -5.71
N ARG A 366 -1.92 18.05 -6.68
CA ARG A 366 -1.19 19.29 -6.40
C ARG A 366 -2.05 20.28 -5.62
N ALA A 367 -3.31 20.45 -6.04
CA ALA A 367 -4.26 21.34 -5.37
C ALA A 367 -4.64 20.85 -3.96
N ALA A 368 -4.91 19.55 -3.80
CA ALA A 368 -5.23 18.95 -2.49
C ALA A 368 -4.07 19.06 -1.51
N LEU A 369 -2.84 18.77 -1.95
CA LEU A 369 -1.66 18.90 -1.11
C LEU A 369 -1.34 20.35 -0.75
N ALA A 370 -1.58 21.30 -1.65
CA ALA A 370 -1.48 22.73 -1.35
C ALA A 370 -2.51 23.16 -0.30
N LEU A 371 -3.77 22.68 -0.42
CA LEU A 371 -4.82 22.91 0.56
C LEU A 371 -4.44 22.33 1.93
N LEU A 372 -4.01 21.07 1.99
CA LEU A 372 -3.56 20.43 3.23
C LEU A 372 -2.42 21.21 3.88
N ARG A 373 -1.41 21.62 3.13
CA ARG A 373 -0.29 22.42 3.67
C ARG A 373 -0.73 23.77 4.22
N ALA A 374 -1.69 24.42 3.56
CA ALA A 374 -2.20 25.71 4.00
C ALA A 374 -3.11 25.62 5.23
N THR A 375 -3.77 24.47 5.43
CA THR A 375 -4.70 24.23 6.55
C THR A 375 -4.01 23.59 7.76
N ASP A 376 -3.22 22.54 7.55
CA ASP A 376 -2.52 21.79 8.60
C ASP A 376 -1.17 21.26 8.07
N PRO A 377 -0.08 22.04 8.20
CA PRO A 377 1.24 21.65 7.73
C PRO A 377 1.75 20.33 8.32
N GLN A 378 1.40 20.04 9.58
CA GLN A 378 1.82 18.80 10.24
C GLN A 378 1.13 17.59 9.58
N ARG A 379 -0.18 17.68 9.35
CA ARG A 379 -0.95 16.62 8.67
C ARG A 379 -0.51 16.44 7.22
N ALA A 380 -0.20 17.54 6.52
CA ALA A 380 0.38 17.45 5.18
C ALA A 380 1.73 16.71 5.17
N ALA A 381 2.59 16.97 6.17
CA ALA A 381 3.86 16.27 6.32
C ALA A 381 3.67 14.77 6.65
N GLU A 382 2.73 14.45 7.54
CA GLU A 382 2.31 13.07 7.84
C GLU A 382 1.83 12.34 6.59
N THR A 383 0.88 12.92 5.83
CA THR A 383 0.36 12.34 4.59
C THR A 383 1.48 12.08 3.58
N VAL A 384 2.40 13.04 3.39
CA VAL A 384 3.52 12.88 2.44
C VAL A 384 4.54 11.83 2.92
N ALA A 385 4.72 11.67 4.23
CA ALA A 385 5.64 10.69 4.80
C ALA A 385 5.11 9.25 4.72
N LEU A 386 3.80 9.05 4.91
CA LEU A 386 3.19 7.72 4.96
C LEU A 386 2.72 7.22 3.60
N LEU A 387 2.21 8.10 2.72
CA LEU A 387 1.66 7.66 1.44
C LEU A 387 2.76 7.30 0.43
N ARG A 388 2.57 6.16 -0.23
CA ARG A 388 3.48 5.58 -1.23
C ARG A 388 2.83 5.52 -2.61
N CYS A 389 1.52 5.28 -2.67
CA CYS A 389 0.81 5.37 -3.93
C CYS A 389 -0.65 5.79 -3.78
N LEU A 390 -1.18 6.36 -4.86
CA LEU A 390 -2.60 6.54 -5.10
C LEU A 390 -2.99 5.60 -6.24
N VAL A 391 -3.99 4.76 -6.01
CA VAL A 391 -4.49 3.76 -6.97
C VAL A 391 -5.87 4.20 -7.46
N PRO A 392 -5.99 4.59 -8.75
CA PRO A 392 -7.30 4.91 -9.33
C PRO A 392 -8.21 3.69 -9.34
N LEU A 393 -9.48 3.86 -8.96
CA LEU A 393 -10.53 2.84 -9.11
C LEU A 393 -11.39 3.11 -10.33
N ALA A 394 -11.78 2.04 -11.03
CA ALA A 394 -12.80 2.13 -12.06
C ALA A 394 -14.18 2.36 -11.41
N ARG A 395 -15.09 3.04 -12.13
CA ARG A 395 -16.49 3.23 -11.69
C ARG A 395 -17.38 2.01 -11.99
N HIS A 396 -16.93 1.14 -12.88
CA HIS A 396 -17.61 -0.09 -13.27
C HIS A 396 -16.90 -1.27 -12.58
N GLY A 397 -17.63 -1.95 -11.70
CA GLY A 397 -17.17 -3.13 -10.97
C GLY A 397 -17.09 -4.38 -11.86
N ALA A 398 -16.38 -5.41 -11.39
CA ALA A 398 -16.43 -6.73 -12.02
C ALA A 398 -17.86 -7.31 -11.91
N GLY A 399 -18.33 -7.97 -12.97
CA GLY A 399 -19.68 -8.56 -12.99
C GLY A 399 -20.82 -7.57 -13.24
N GLY A 400 -20.54 -6.42 -13.87
CA GLY A 400 -21.57 -5.47 -14.32
C GLY A 400 -22.16 -4.59 -13.21
N ARG A 401 -21.71 -4.71 -11.96
CA ARG A 401 -22.13 -3.83 -10.86
C ARG A 401 -21.54 -2.45 -11.06
N VAL A 402 -22.40 -1.45 -11.18
CA VAL A 402 -21.99 -0.05 -11.36
C VAL A 402 -22.07 0.66 -10.02
N LEU A 403 -21.04 1.44 -9.69
CA LEU A 403 -21.14 2.36 -8.58
C LEU A 403 -22.19 3.43 -8.96
N GLU A 404 -23.20 3.64 -8.11
CA GLU A 404 -24.28 4.60 -8.38
C GLU A 404 -23.75 5.96 -8.85
N ALA A 405 -24.52 6.65 -9.69
CA ALA A 405 -24.14 7.97 -10.17
C ALA A 405 -23.93 8.91 -8.98
N GLY A 406 -22.78 9.59 -8.93
CA GLY A 406 -22.39 10.45 -7.80
C GLY A 406 -21.83 9.73 -6.58
N ALA A 407 -21.91 8.39 -6.48
CA ALA A 407 -21.28 7.67 -5.39
C ALA A 407 -19.75 7.71 -5.51
N LYS A 408 -19.10 7.79 -4.33
CA LYS A 408 -17.67 7.95 -4.13
C LYS A 408 -17.16 6.74 -3.37
N ALA A 409 -15.99 6.23 -3.76
CA ALA A 409 -15.35 5.15 -3.04
C ALA A 409 -13.90 5.53 -2.74
N SER A 410 -13.51 5.38 -1.48
CA SER A 410 -12.12 5.29 -1.08
C SER A 410 -11.91 4.09 -0.16
N ALA A 411 -10.68 3.59 -0.11
CA ALA A 411 -10.32 2.53 0.80
C ALA A 411 -8.82 2.50 1.08
N THR A 412 -8.48 1.77 2.14
CA THR A 412 -7.15 1.30 2.51
C THR A 412 -7.25 -0.19 2.83
N PHE A 413 -6.18 -0.94 2.60
CA PHE A 413 -6.09 -2.35 3.01
C PHE A 413 -5.01 -2.56 4.05
N ARG A 414 -5.28 -3.42 5.03
CA ARG A 414 -4.30 -3.87 6.03
C ARG A 414 -3.04 -4.49 5.39
N ALA A 415 -3.18 -5.11 4.23
CA ALA A 415 -2.04 -5.66 3.48
C ALA A 415 -1.19 -4.58 2.81
N ALA A 416 -1.76 -3.41 2.51
CA ALA A 416 -1.13 -2.33 1.74
C ALA A 416 -1.21 -0.95 2.44
N PRO A 417 -0.71 -0.78 3.69
CA PRO A 417 -0.63 0.54 4.31
C PRO A 417 0.17 1.51 3.44
N GLY A 418 -0.31 2.76 3.34
CA GLY A 418 0.30 3.79 2.49
C GLY A 418 -0.18 3.79 1.02
N ALA A 419 -1.10 2.89 0.64
CA ALA A 419 -1.86 2.99 -0.60
C ALA A 419 -3.24 3.60 -0.34
N VAL A 420 -3.62 4.59 -1.15
CA VAL A 420 -4.97 5.17 -1.18
C VAL A 420 -5.67 4.70 -2.45
N PHE A 421 -6.77 3.97 -2.29
CA PHE A 421 -7.62 3.55 -3.39
C PHE A 421 -8.76 4.54 -3.50
N THR A 422 -9.00 5.14 -4.66
CA THR A 422 -10.14 6.04 -4.77
C THR A 422 -10.67 6.17 -6.19
N THR A 423 -11.99 6.29 -6.32
CA THR A 423 -12.60 6.81 -7.55
C THR A 423 -12.17 8.26 -7.77
N PRO A 424 -12.13 8.79 -9.01
CA PRO A 424 -11.70 10.16 -9.26
C PRO A 424 -12.48 11.18 -8.40
N PRO A 425 -11.80 11.92 -7.49
CA PRO A 425 -12.47 12.93 -6.67
C PRO A 425 -12.93 14.10 -7.53
N GLU A 426 -14.05 14.74 -7.16
CA GLU A 426 -14.61 15.85 -7.95
C GLU A 426 -13.78 17.12 -7.75
N SER A 427 -13.29 17.34 -6.53
CA SER A 427 -12.55 18.55 -6.12
C SER A 427 -11.25 18.25 -5.37
N ALA A 428 -10.43 19.29 -5.18
CA ALA A 428 -9.22 19.23 -4.37
C ALA A 428 -9.52 19.06 -2.86
N ALA A 429 -10.62 19.64 -2.38
CA ALA A 429 -11.07 19.49 -0.99
C ALA A 429 -11.50 18.05 -0.71
N GLU A 430 -12.22 17.43 -1.62
CA GLU A 430 -12.61 16.02 -1.52
C GLU A 430 -11.38 15.09 -1.53
N LEU A 431 -10.42 15.32 -2.42
CA LEU A 431 -9.17 14.54 -2.38
C LEU A 431 -8.42 14.78 -1.05
N ALA A 432 -8.41 16.00 -0.51
CA ALA A 432 -7.79 16.26 0.79
C ALA A 432 -8.46 15.45 1.92
N GLU A 433 -9.80 15.40 1.96
CA GLU A 433 -10.55 14.55 2.91
C GLU A 433 -10.18 13.08 2.76
N VAL A 434 -10.19 12.55 1.53
CA VAL A 434 -9.79 11.15 1.25
C VAL A 434 -8.38 10.89 1.78
N LEU A 435 -7.43 11.78 1.52
CA LEU A 435 -6.04 11.59 1.97
C LEU A 435 -5.94 11.59 3.51
N VAL A 436 -6.65 12.48 4.21
CA VAL A 436 -6.68 12.51 5.68
C VAL A 436 -7.31 11.24 6.25
N HIS A 437 -8.46 10.84 5.69
CA HIS A 437 -9.22 9.67 6.10
C HIS A 437 -8.41 8.38 5.93
N GLU A 438 -7.90 8.13 4.73
CA GLU A 438 -7.18 6.89 4.41
C GLU A 438 -5.81 6.80 5.09
N THR A 439 -5.18 7.95 5.40
CA THR A 439 -3.98 7.98 6.23
C THR A 439 -4.26 7.42 7.62
N GLN A 440 -5.40 7.75 8.23
CA GLN A 440 -5.75 7.22 9.56
C GLN A 440 -6.02 5.71 9.52
N HIS A 441 -6.69 5.21 8.49
CA HIS A 441 -6.85 3.76 8.31
C HIS A 441 -5.52 3.03 8.16
N SER A 442 -4.58 3.60 7.40
CA SER A 442 -3.23 3.05 7.27
C SER A 442 -2.50 2.99 8.62
N LYS A 443 -2.54 4.08 9.39
CA LYS A 443 -1.91 4.15 10.71
C LYS A 443 -2.50 3.14 11.69
N LEU A 444 -3.82 3.09 11.79
CA LEU A 444 -4.51 2.20 12.72
C LEU A 444 -4.30 0.73 12.36
N SER A 445 -4.27 0.41 11.06
CA SER A 445 -3.94 -0.95 10.58
C SER A 445 -2.56 -1.39 11.06
N VAL A 446 -1.55 -0.51 10.94
CA VAL A 446 -0.18 -0.81 11.39
C VAL A 446 -0.08 -0.82 12.91
N LEU A 447 -0.72 0.11 13.61
CA LEU A 447 -0.74 0.15 15.07
C LEU A 447 -1.34 -1.14 15.65
N HIS A 448 -2.49 -1.58 15.15
CA HIS A 448 -3.17 -2.78 15.63
C HIS A 448 -2.32 -4.05 15.43
N ASP A 449 -1.44 -4.06 14.43
CA ASP A 449 -0.50 -5.18 14.22
C ASP A 449 0.64 -5.22 15.23
N LEU A 450 0.97 -4.09 15.84
CA LEU A 450 2.03 -3.95 16.85
C LEU A 450 1.49 -4.04 18.27
N VAL A 451 0.31 -3.46 18.49
CA VAL A 451 -0.36 -3.34 19.77
C VAL A 451 -1.84 -3.66 19.51
N PRO A 452 -2.28 -4.90 19.79
CA PRO A 452 -3.69 -5.27 19.60
C PRO A 452 -4.59 -4.35 20.42
N LEU A 453 -5.52 -3.66 19.74
CA LEU A 453 -6.42 -2.67 20.37
C LEU A 453 -7.80 -3.25 20.73
N HIS A 454 -8.14 -4.41 20.21
CA HIS A 454 -9.38 -5.09 20.52
C HIS A 454 -9.20 -6.58 20.27
N GLN A 455 -10.05 -7.39 20.90
CA GLN A 455 -10.18 -8.80 20.63
C GLN A 455 -11.44 -8.95 19.78
N ALA A 456 -11.35 -9.60 18.62
CA ALA A 456 -12.51 -9.76 17.75
C ALA A 456 -13.46 -10.80 18.36
N ALA A 457 -14.59 -10.38 18.91
CA ALA A 457 -15.69 -11.30 19.20
C ALA A 457 -16.41 -11.66 17.88
N PRO A 458 -16.77 -12.93 17.64
CA PRO A 458 -17.61 -13.28 16.50
C PRO A 458 -19.01 -12.67 16.65
N GLY A 459 -19.53 -12.06 15.58
CA GLY A 459 -20.97 -11.85 15.39
C GLY A 459 -21.56 -10.50 15.83
N ALA A 460 -20.94 -9.77 16.75
CA ALA A 460 -21.45 -8.46 17.17
C ALA A 460 -21.28 -7.40 16.06
N VAL A 461 -22.37 -6.69 15.76
CA VAL A 461 -22.38 -5.58 14.81
C VAL A 461 -23.14 -4.39 15.37
N HIS A 462 -22.62 -3.19 15.11
CA HIS A 462 -23.12 -1.94 15.66
C HIS A 462 -23.55 -0.99 14.55
N ARG A 463 -24.63 -0.22 14.78
CA ARG A 463 -25.04 0.86 13.88
C ARG A 463 -24.17 2.09 14.14
N VAL A 464 -23.81 2.80 13.06
CA VAL A 464 -22.99 4.02 13.12
C VAL A 464 -23.60 5.10 12.24
N ALA A 465 -23.36 6.36 12.57
CA ALA A 465 -24.01 7.49 11.91
C ALA A 465 -23.56 7.76 10.46
N TRP A 466 -22.37 7.30 10.07
CA TRP A 466 -21.81 7.56 8.73
C TRP A 466 -22.14 6.47 7.70
N ARG A 467 -22.86 5.41 8.09
CA ARG A 467 -23.18 4.31 7.17
C ARG A 467 -24.41 3.52 7.62
N ALA A 468 -25.26 3.15 6.66
CA ALA A 468 -26.49 2.42 6.95
C ALA A 468 -26.27 0.96 7.39
N ASP A 469 -25.26 0.26 6.85
CA ASP A 469 -25.03 -1.15 7.20
C ASP A 469 -24.22 -1.32 8.50
N PRO A 470 -24.65 -2.22 9.41
CA PRO A 470 -23.96 -2.49 10.67
C PRO A 470 -22.48 -2.82 10.50
N ARG A 471 -21.68 -2.48 11.51
CA ARG A 471 -20.22 -2.60 11.53
C ARG A 471 -19.78 -3.56 12.63
N PRO A 472 -18.85 -4.48 12.38
CA PRO A 472 -18.12 -5.09 13.49
C PRO A 472 -17.34 -4.02 14.27
N LEU A 473 -17.00 -4.27 15.53
CA LEU A 473 -16.29 -3.30 16.39
C LEU A 473 -15.01 -2.75 15.73
N ALA A 474 -14.20 -3.60 15.11
CA ALA A 474 -13.01 -3.20 14.36
C ALA A 474 -13.35 -2.13 13.31
N GLY A 475 -14.51 -2.26 12.69
CA GLY A 475 -15.03 -1.34 11.71
C GLY A 475 -15.57 -0.03 12.28
N VAL A 476 -16.11 -0.05 13.50
CA VAL A 476 -16.48 1.14 14.28
C VAL A 476 -15.21 1.91 14.64
N LEU A 477 -14.22 1.24 15.24
CA LEU A 477 -12.94 1.83 15.67
C LEU A 477 -12.23 2.54 14.52
N GLN A 478 -12.15 1.87 13.36
CA GLN A 478 -11.56 2.43 12.14
C GLN A 478 -12.28 3.71 11.68
N GLY A 479 -13.61 3.70 11.67
CA GLY A 479 -14.40 4.88 11.29
C GLY A 479 -14.26 6.02 12.29
N THR A 480 -14.39 5.74 13.60
CA THR A 480 -14.24 6.74 14.66
C THR A 480 -12.89 7.45 14.57
N TYR A 481 -11.79 6.71 14.37
CA TYR A 481 -10.45 7.28 14.26
C TYR A 481 -10.28 8.17 13.02
N ALA A 482 -10.78 7.74 11.87
CA ALA A 482 -10.70 8.52 10.63
C ALA A 482 -11.59 9.77 10.67
N HIS A 483 -12.81 9.66 11.20
CA HIS A 483 -13.75 10.77 11.31
C HIS A 483 -13.29 11.81 12.33
N LEU A 484 -12.65 11.40 13.42
CA LEU A 484 -12.03 12.33 14.38
C LEU A 484 -10.93 13.18 13.72
N ALA A 485 -10.13 12.59 12.83
CA ALA A 485 -9.12 13.35 12.08
C ALA A 485 -9.75 14.33 11.08
N LEU A 486 -10.90 13.99 10.49
CA LEU A 486 -11.66 14.90 9.62
C LEU A 486 -12.27 16.05 10.41
N ALA A 487 -12.82 15.79 11.61
CA ALA A 487 -13.31 16.84 12.50
C ALA A 487 -12.20 17.85 12.86
N ASP A 488 -11.01 17.37 13.24
CA ASP A 488 -9.84 18.23 13.53
C ASP A 488 -9.37 18.99 12.28
N PHE A 489 -9.33 18.34 11.11
CA PHE A 489 -8.95 18.99 9.86
C PHE A 489 -9.90 20.15 9.51
N TRP A 490 -11.21 19.92 9.61
CA TRP A 490 -12.22 20.92 9.28
C TRP A 490 -12.34 22.04 10.33
N ASP A 491 -12.09 21.75 11.62
CA ASP A 491 -11.95 22.79 12.65
C ASP A 491 -10.82 23.77 12.29
N ARG A 492 -9.65 23.25 11.89
CA ARG A 492 -8.51 24.07 11.45
C ARG A 492 -8.82 24.85 10.19
N ALA A 493 -9.49 24.22 9.22
CA ALA A 493 -9.92 24.89 8.00
C ALA A 493 -10.86 26.07 8.30
N ALA A 494 -11.79 25.91 9.23
CA ALA A 494 -12.73 26.95 9.64
C ALA A 494 -12.06 28.13 10.35
N ARG A 495 -10.94 27.91 11.05
CA ARG A 495 -10.19 28.95 11.78
C ARG A 495 -9.19 29.71 10.90
N ARG A 496 -8.84 29.19 9.73
CA ARG A 496 -7.87 29.81 8.83
C ARG A 496 -8.36 31.17 8.31
N ARG A 497 -7.44 32.13 8.18
CA ARG A 497 -7.72 33.47 7.63
C ARG A 497 -6.69 33.86 6.55
N PRO A 498 -7.10 34.62 5.52
CA PRO A 498 -8.49 34.95 5.17
C PRO A 498 -9.20 33.73 4.56
N LEU A 499 -10.47 33.50 4.92
CA LEU A 499 -11.37 32.56 4.24
C LEU A 499 -12.69 33.27 3.92
N PRO A 500 -13.30 33.06 2.75
CA PRO A 500 -14.64 33.53 2.46
C PRO A 500 -15.66 33.03 3.52
N PRO A 501 -16.65 33.84 3.92
CA PRO A 501 -17.63 33.44 4.95
C PRO A 501 -18.34 32.11 4.65
N ALA A 502 -18.72 31.87 3.40
CA ALA A 502 -19.36 30.62 2.96
C ALA A 502 -18.43 29.40 3.13
N ALA A 503 -17.15 29.53 2.76
CA ALA A 503 -16.17 28.45 2.93
C ALA A 503 -15.90 28.16 4.41
N ALA A 504 -15.90 29.20 5.26
CA ALA A 504 -15.76 29.03 6.71
C ALA A 504 -17.01 28.35 7.31
N ALA A 505 -18.20 28.65 6.80
CA ALA A 505 -19.44 27.99 7.22
C ALA A 505 -19.49 26.51 6.80
N ASP A 506 -19.11 26.18 5.56
CA ASP A 506 -18.98 24.79 5.08
C ASP A 506 -17.99 23.99 5.95
N ALA A 507 -16.82 24.57 6.24
CA ALA A 507 -15.84 23.94 7.12
C ALA A 507 -16.38 23.67 8.53
N ARG A 508 -17.11 24.62 9.13
CA ARG A 508 -17.77 24.40 10.44
C ARG A 508 -18.82 23.29 10.37
N ALA A 509 -19.68 23.30 9.35
CA ALA A 509 -20.71 22.28 9.18
C ALA A 509 -20.11 20.87 9.06
N ARG A 510 -19.01 20.71 8.31
CA ARG A 510 -18.28 19.44 8.20
C ARG A 510 -17.65 19.02 9.53
N ARG A 511 -17.00 19.96 10.22
CA ARG A 511 -16.44 19.74 11.57
C ARG A 511 -17.51 19.23 12.53
N ASP A 512 -18.68 19.87 12.56
CA ASP A 512 -19.79 19.51 13.44
C ASP A 512 -20.37 18.14 13.07
N SER A 513 -20.54 17.88 11.78
CA SER A 513 -21.02 16.59 11.26
C SER A 513 -20.10 15.43 11.67
N TYR A 514 -18.79 15.55 11.42
CA TYR A 514 -17.83 14.51 11.82
C TYR A 514 -17.70 14.41 13.34
N GLY A 515 -17.70 15.53 14.07
CA GLY A 515 -17.65 15.54 15.53
C GLY A 515 -18.84 14.81 16.16
N GLY A 516 -20.06 15.07 15.67
CA GLY A 516 -21.26 14.39 16.13
C GLY A 516 -21.26 12.88 15.82
N GLN A 517 -20.77 12.50 14.65
CA GLN A 517 -20.58 11.09 14.28
C GLN A 517 -19.61 10.36 15.23
N VAL A 518 -18.48 11.00 15.58
CA VAL A 518 -17.51 10.44 16.54
C VAL A 518 -18.12 10.35 17.93
N ALA A 519 -18.82 11.39 18.39
CA ALA A 519 -19.47 11.42 19.70
C ALA A 519 -20.45 10.25 19.88
N GLN A 520 -21.21 9.89 18.84
CA GLN A 520 -22.13 8.76 18.88
C GLN A 520 -21.43 7.39 18.89
N ALA A 521 -20.24 7.29 18.30
CA ALA A 521 -19.52 6.03 18.17
C ALA A 521 -18.58 5.71 19.34
N LEU A 522 -18.17 6.72 20.13
CA LEU A 522 -17.28 6.52 21.29
C LEU A 522 -17.90 5.64 22.39
N PRO A 523 -19.17 5.85 22.83
CA PRO A 523 -19.81 4.98 23.82
C PRO A 523 -19.87 3.52 23.37
N ILE A 524 -20.22 3.28 22.09
CA ILE A 524 -20.24 1.93 21.49
C ILE A 524 -18.89 1.23 21.69
N LEU A 525 -17.78 1.93 21.48
CA LEU A 525 -16.45 1.36 21.65
C LEU A 525 -16.13 1.07 23.13
N LEU A 526 -16.39 2.03 24.01
CA LEU A 526 -16.05 1.97 25.43
C LEU A 526 -16.88 0.93 26.21
N GLU A 527 -18.12 0.73 25.80
CA GLU A 527 -19.10 -0.18 26.41
C GLU A 527 -19.08 -1.59 25.80
N SER A 528 -18.37 -1.80 24.69
CA SER A 528 -18.36 -3.10 23.98
C SER A 528 -17.81 -4.27 24.79
N GLY A 529 -16.97 -4.01 25.79
CA GLY A 529 -16.23 -5.05 26.51
C GLY A 529 -15.14 -5.75 25.69
N GLU A 530 -14.93 -5.38 24.43
CA GLU A 530 -14.02 -6.05 23.49
C GLU A 530 -12.66 -5.35 23.33
N LEU A 531 -12.48 -4.17 23.93
CA LEU A 531 -11.22 -3.44 23.90
C LEU A 531 -10.17 -4.09 24.81
N THR A 532 -8.93 -4.17 24.33
CA THR A 532 -7.77 -4.45 25.19
C THR A 532 -7.47 -3.23 26.09
N PRO A 533 -6.61 -3.34 27.12
CA PRO A 533 -6.20 -2.18 27.91
C PRO A 533 -5.64 -1.03 27.05
N GLU A 534 -4.80 -1.34 26.06
CA GLU A 534 -4.25 -0.34 25.12
C GLU A 534 -5.32 0.19 24.17
N GLY A 535 -6.30 -0.64 23.81
CA GLY A 535 -7.50 -0.22 23.10
C GLY A 535 -8.34 0.80 23.85
N ARG A 536 -8.57 0.55 25.14
CA ARG A 536 -9.29 1.47 26.02
C ARG A 536 -8.55 2.79 26.14
N GLU A 537 -7.23 2.77 26.41
CA GLU A 537 -6.40 3.98 26.44
C GLU A 537 -6.50 4.77 25.11
N PHE A 538 -6.48 4.06 23.98
CA PHE A 538 -6.61 4.66 22.66
C PHE A 538 -7.97 5.34 22.46
N VAL A 539 -9.07 4.68 22.81
CA VAL A 539 -10.43 5.21 22.64
C VAL A 539 -10.70 6.37 23.59
N GLU A 540 -10.29 6.29 24.85
CA GLU A 540 -10.36 7.42 25.79
C GLU A 540 -9.50 8.60 25.33
N GLY A 541 -8.35 8.33 24.68
CA GLY A 541 -7.55 9.36 24.04
C GLY A 541 -8.27 10.06 22.88
N MET A 542 -9.06 9.32 22.10
CA MET A 542 -9.92 9.89 21.06
C MET A 542 -11.04 10.74 21.66
N GLU A 543 -11.67 10.29 22.74
CA GLU A 543 -12.71 11.03 23.46
C GLU A 543 -12.17 12.37 24.00
N ARG A 544 -11.01 12.35 24.68
CA ARG A 544 -10.34 13.57 25.15
C ARG A 544 -10.02 14.52 24.00
N HIS A 545 -9.56 14.00 22.85
CA HIS A 545 -9.27 14.84 21.68
C HIS A 545 -10.55 15.47 21.12
N LEU A 546 -11.64 14.71 21.03
CA LEU A 546 -12.93 15.25 20.62
C LEU A 546 -13.41 16.35 21.58
N ALA A 547 -13.31 16.16 22.89
CA ALA A 547 -13.73 17.16 23.88
C ALA A 547 -12.95 18.48 23.73
N VAL A 548 -11.64 18.41 23.44
CA VAL A 548 -10.82 19.59 23.14
C VAL A 548 -11.29 20.27 21.84
N LEU A 549 -11.56 19.51 20.78
CA LEU A 549 -12.07 20.06 19.52
C LEU A 549 -13.44 20.73 19.70
N LEU A 550 -14.30 20.14 20.53
CA LEU A 550 -15.64 20.64 20.83
C LEU A 550 -15.67 21.81 21.82
N GLY A 551 -14.56 22.10 22.49
CA GLY A 551 -14.50 23.13 23.54
C GLY A 551 -15.18 22.70 24.84
N THR A 552 -15.44 21.40 25.02
CA THR A 552 -16.10 20.83 26.19
C THR A 552 -15.12 20.31 27.24
N ALA A 553 -13.81 20.47 27.03
CA ALA A 553 -12.75 20.01 27.93
C ALA A 553 -12.78 20.60 29.36
N GLY A 554 -13.68 21.56 29.64
CA GLY A 554 -13.96 22.09 30.99
C GLY A 554 -15.26 21.60 31.64
N HIS A 555 -16.04 20.75 30.98
CA HIS A 555 -17.33 20.24 31.46
C HIS A 555 -17.40 18.72 31.30
N CYS A 556 -16.54 17.97 32.00
CA CYS A 556 -16.83 16.56 32.26
C CYS A 556 -17.88 16.47 33.38
N ALA A 557 -19.14 16.68 33.03
CA ALA A 557 -20.24 16.03 33.74
C ALA A 557 -20.50 14.68 33.04
N PRO A 558 -20.73 13.59 33.77
CA PRO A 558 -21.03 12.31 33.14
C PRO A 558 -22.32 12.49 32.31
N PHE A 559 -22.26 12.16 31.02
CA PHE A 559 -23.45 12.02 30.19
C PHE A 559 -24.23 10.78 30.65
N GLY A 560 -24.88 10.87 31.81
CA GLY A 560 -25.92 9.97 32.27
C GLY A 560 -27.23 10.33 31.58
N GLY A 561 -27.30 10.07 30.27
CA GLY A 561 -28.54 10.11 29.52
C GLY A 561 -28.99 8.68 29.27
N THR A 562 -30.07 8.27 29.94
CA THR A 562 -30.73 6.98 29.77
C THR A 562 -30.97 6.69 28.28
N SER A 563 -30.45 5.53 27.83
CA SER A 563 -30.67 5.02 26.48
C SER A 563 -32.15 4.66 26.28
N PRO A 564 -32.84 5.15 25.23
CA PRO A 564 -34.14 4.65 24.83
C PRO A 564 -33.93 3.53 23.80
N ALA A 565 -33.45 2.38 24.24
CA ALA A 565 -33.43 1.18 23.41
C ALA A 565 -33.64 -0.02 24.33
N GLY A 566 -34.89 -0.47 24.39
CA GLY A 566 -35.32 -1.63 25.14
C GLY A 566 -34.68 -2.91 24.63
N ASP A 567 -34.59 -3.86 25.57
CA ASP A 567 -34.24 -5.25 25.37
C ASP A 567 -34.88 -5.85 24.13
N VAL A 568 -34.05 -6.41 23.24
CA VAL A 568 -34.44 -7.51 22.38
C VAL A 568 -33.34 -8.56 22.46
N ARG A 569 -33.74 -9.75 22.90
CA ARG A 569 -32.94 -10.97 23.10
C ARG A 569 -32.23 -11.45 21.84
#